data_AF-A0A1J5MK79-F1
#
_entry.id   AF-A0A1J5MK79-F1
#
_cell.length_a   1.000
_cell.length_b   1.000
_cell.length_c   1.000
_cell.angle_alpha   90.00
_cell.angle_beta   90.00
_cell.angle_gamma   90.00
#
_symmetry.space_group_name_H-M   'P 1'
#
loop_
_entity.id
_entity.type
_entity.pdbx_description
1 polymer ?
#
loop_
_entity_poly.entity_id
_entity_poly.type
_entity_poly.pdbx_seq_one_letter_code
_entity_poly.pdbx_strand_id
1 'polypeptide(L)'
;WMTIFGNSAISQIVDNNFVRLGEMVAENSAVGLFVFLETLPWSTALTGLSILMIVIFFVTSCDSGAMVIDMLCSNGKTDTPVWQRLFWAICVGVVAAVLMLAGGLEALQTMTIAAALPFSIVLLLACFGLGKALQVELAKRESLALTSMSGVENNWQERLDNVLSTPDKKNVDKFMTSRVKKAFEKVKDQFDTNDIHANISIINAGVSLTVSHGDEHDFCYGVHKTQHAQPDFNTDTDNDSETYYRAEVHLAEGGQDYDIMGWSEEAVINDIIDQYQKHLHFLHVLRD
;
A
#
# COMPACT_ATOMS: atom_id res chain seq x y z
N TRP A 1 -9.11 19.85 -21.74
CA TRP A 1 -9.02 19.54 -23.18
C TRP A 1 -10.41 19.31 -23.79
N MET A 2 -11.13 18.25 -23.42
CA MET A 2 -12.45 17.93 -24.01
C MET A 2 -13.49 19.05 -23.85
N THR A 3 -13.53 19.73 -22.71
CA THR A 3 -14.44 20.88 -22.50
C THR A 3 -14.11 22.08 -23.38
N ILE A 4 -12.84 22.29 -23.74
CA ILE A 4 -12.42 23.45 -24.55
C ILE A 4 -12.57 23.09 -26.03
N PHE A 5 -11.88 22.05 -26.51
CA PHE A 5 -11.90 21.71 -27.93
C PHE A 5 -13.18 20.96 -28.34
N GLY A 6 -13.62 19.99 -27.53
CA GLY A 6 -14.80 19.16 -27.84
C GLY A 6 -16.10 19.95 -27.74
N ASN A 7 -16.34 20.64 -26.62
CA ASN A 7 -17.57 21.43 -26.46
C ASN A 7 -17.63 22.59 -27.47
N SER A 8 -16.50 23.28 -27.74
CA SER A 8 -16.47 24.33 -28.76
C SER A 8 -16.66 23.78 -30.17
N ALA A 9 -16.14 22.60 -30.50
CA ALA A 9 -16.42 21.97 -31.79
C ALA A 9 -17.91 21.62 -31.94
N ILE A 10 -18.54 21.13 -30.87
CA ILE A 10 -19.98 20.84 -30.84
C ILE A 10 -20.79 22.13 -31.00
N SER A 11 -20.45 23.21 -30.28
CA SER A 11 -21.14 24.51 -30.43
C SER A 11 -20.98 25.09 -31.84
N GLN A 12 -19.83 24.88 -32.50
CA GLN A 12 -19.66 25.30 -33.90
C GLN A 12 -20.59 24.55 -34.86
N ILE A 13 -20.85 23.26 -34.62
CA ILE A 13 -21.75 22.46 -35.45
C ILE A 13 -23.21 22.81 -35.16
N VAL A 14 -23.59 22.91 -33.88
CA VAL A 14 -24.99 23.08 -33.44
C VAL A 14 -25.45 24.53 -33.52
N ASP A 15 -24.65 25.47 -33.01
CA ASP A 15 -25.07 26.88 -32.86
C ASP A 15 -24.71 27.72 -34.09
N ASN A 16 -23.53 27.48 -34.69
CA ASN A 16 -23.04 28.21 -35.86
C ASN A 16 -23.30 27.50 -37.19
N ASN A 17 -24.03 26.38 -37.17
CA ASN A 17 -24.42 25.57 -38.33
C ASN A 17 -23.24 25.19 -39.26
N PHE A 18 -22.04 25.03 -38.71
CA PHE A 18 -20.83 24.68 -39.46
C PHE A 18 -20.75 23.17 -39.69
N VAL A 19 -21.74 22.64 -40.44
CA VAL A 19 -21.93 21.20 -40.72
C VAL A 19 -20.69 20.56 -41.36
N ARG A 20 -19.91 21.34 -42.13
CA ARG A 20 -18.65 20.91 -42.75
C ARG A 20 -17.65 20.33 -41.76
N LEU A 21 -17.62 20.81 -40.50
CA LEU A 21 -16.73 20.23 -39.49
C LEU A 21 -17.13 18.78 -39.14
N GLY A 22 -18.43 18.51 -39.04
CA GLY A 22 -18.93 17.16 -38.78
C GLY A 22 -18.66 16.20 -39.95
N GLU A 23 -18.87 16.66 -41.18
CA GLU A 23 -18.62 15.87 -42.40
C GLU A 23 -17.14 15.51 -42.56
N MET A 24 -16.25 16.51 -42.42
CA MET A 24 -14.80 16.30 -42.56
C MET A 24 -14.23 15.40 -41.46
N VAL A 25 -14.75 15.49 -40.23
CA VAL A 25 -14.34 14.60 -39.12
C VAL A 25 -14.83 13.16 -39.33
N ALA A 26 -16.04 12.99 -39.88
CA ALA A 26 -16.59 11.68 -40.20
C ALA A 26 -15.82 11.00 -41.32
N GLU A 27 -15.36 11.75 -42.32
CA GLU A 27 -14.52 11.24 -43.42
C GLU A 27 -13.07 11.01 -42.98
N ASN A 28 -12.47 11.96 -42.25
CA ASN A 28 -11.11 11.85 -41.75
C ASN A 28 -10.93 12.56 -40.40
N SER A 29 -11.01 11.76 -39.34
CA SER A 29 -10.84 12.24 -37.96
C SER A 29 -9.48 12.91 -37.71
N ALA A 30 -8.43 12.61 -38.50
CA ALA A 30 -7.10 13.21 -38.34
C ALA A 30 -7.07 14.71 -38.71
N VAL A 31 -8.00 15.19 -39.53
CA VAL A 31 -8.06 16.60 -39.98
C VAL A 31 -8.96 17.44 -39.06
N GLY A 32 -9.72 16.80 -38.16
CA GLY A 32 -10.75 17.45 -37.35
C GLY A 32 -10.28 18.65 -36.53
N LEU A 33 -9.08 18.55 -35.92
CA LEU A 33 -8.50 19.67 -35.17
C LEU A 33 -8.27 20.89 -36.07
N PHE A 34 -7.73 20.68 -37.28
CA PHE A 34 -7.39 21.77 -38.18
C PHE A 34 -8.63 22.45 -38.76
N VAL A 35 -9.64 21.66 -39.15
CA VAL A 35 -10.94 22.21 -39.60
C VAL A 35 -11.65 22.96 -38.48
N PHE A 36 -11.52 22.51 -37.22
CA PHE A 36 -12.02 23.27 -36.09
C PHE A 36 -11.27 24.60 -35.91
N LEU A 37 -9.94 24.60 -36.01
CA LEU A 37 -9.14 25.82 -35.87
C LEU A 37 -9.41 26.85 -36.99
N GLU A 38 -9.85 26.42 -38.18
CA GLU A 38 -10.31 27.32 -39.25
C GLU A 38 -11.51 28.18 -38.83
N THR A 39 -12.32 27.72 -37.88
CA THR A 39 -13.49 28.46 -37.37
C THR A 39 -13.13 29.56 -36.38
N LEU A 40 -11.87 29.63 -35.94
CA LEU A 40 -11.40 30.57 -34.92
C LEU A 40 -10.65 31.77 -35.53
N PRO A 41 -10.69 32.94 -34.88
CA PRO A 41 -9.82 34.05 -35.27
C PRO A 41 -8.35 33.65 -35.12
N TRP A 42 -7.49 34.14 -36.04
CA TRP A 42 -6.06 33.78 -36.15
C TRP A 42 -5.78 32.29 -36.44
N SER A 43 -6.66 31.62 -37.18
CA SER A 43 -6.52 30.20 -37.57
C SER A 43 -5.13 29.82 -38.09
N THR A 44 -4.49 30.61 -38.95
CA THR A 44 -3.14 30.32 -39.49
C THR A 44 -2.08 30.19 -38.38
N ALA A 45 -2.10 31.09 -37.39
CA ALA A 45 -1.15 31.07 -36.28
C ALA A 45 -1.42 29.88 -35.34
N LEU A 46 -2.69 29.60 -35.04
CA LEU A 46 -3.10 28.48 -34.20
C LEU A 46 -2.80 27.12 -34.85
N THR A 47 -2.98 27.00 -36.16
CA THR A 47 -2.61 25.80 -36.93
C THR A 47 -1.09 25.59 -36.93
N GLY A 48 -0.31 26.66 -37.15
CA GLY A 48 1.16 26.57 -37.06
C GLY A 48 1.64 26.14 -35.68
N LEU A 49 1.05 26.71 -34.62
CA LEU A 49 1.35 26.34 -33.23
C LEU A 49 0.97 24.88 -32.94
N SER A 50 -0.18 24.43 -33.47
CA SER A 50 -0.67 23.07 -33.27
C SER A 50 0.23 22.04 -33.96
N ILE A 51 0.71 22.30 -35.18
CA ILE A 51 1.71 21.46 -35.85
C ILE A 51 3.01 21.39 -35.02
N LEU A 52 3.49 22.52 -34.52
CA LEU A 52 4.68 22.56 -33.67
C LEU A 52 4.50 21.71 -32.40
N MET A 53 3.35 21.83 -31.73
CA MET A 53 3.03 21.04 -30.55
C MET A 53 2.94 19.54 -30.85
N ILE A 54 2.30 19.15 -31.96
CA ILE A 54 2.22 17.75 -32.39
C ILE A 54 3.62 17.17 -32.58
N VAL A 55 4.54 17.91 -33.24
CA VAL A 55 5.92 17.47 -33.44
C VAL A 55 6.65 17.30 -32.11
N ILE A 56 6.54 18.27 -31.19
CA ILE A 56 7.19 18.21 -29.87
C ILE A 56 6.67 17.02 -29.06
N PHE A 57 5.35 16.83 -28.98
CA PHE A 57 4.76 15.70 -28.28
C PHE A 57 5.19 14.37 -28.92
N PHE A 58 5.16 14.27 -30.24
CA PHE A 58 5.59 13.07 -30.95
C PHE A 58 7.05 12.71 -30.64
N VAL A 59 7.97 13.67 -30.77
CA VAL A 59 9.40 13.44 -30.49
C VAL A 59 9.63 13.04 -29.03
N THR A 60 8.99 13.75 -28.10
CA THR A 60 9.15 13.48 -26.65
C THR A 60 8.59 12.12 -26.25
N SER A 61 7.42 11.76 -26.79
CA SER A 61 6.80 10.44 -26.58
C SER A 61 7.61 9.31 -27.21
N CYS A 62 8.15 9.51 -28.42
CA CYS A 62 9.01 8.52 -29.07
C CYS A 62 10.32 8.29 -28.30
N ASP A 63 10.97 9.35 -27.80
CA ASP A 63 12.20 9.22 -27.01
C ASP A 63 11.94 8.48 -25.69
N SER A 64 10.87 8.85 -24.97
CA SER A 64 10.47 8.17 -23.72
C SER A 64 10.09 6.71 -23.97
N GLY A 65 9.37 6.42 -25.05
CA GLY A 65 8.99 5.06 -25.42
C GLY A 65 10.18 4.18 -25.78
N ALA A 66 11.13 4.72 -26.56
CA ALA A 66 12.36 4.01 -26.91
C ALA A 66 13.21 3.70 -25.67
N MET A 67 13.28 4.63 -24.70
CA MET A 67 13.96 4.40 -23.42
C MET A 67 13.34 3.23 -22.65
N VAL A 68 12.01 3.16 -22.56
CA VAL A 68 11.33 2.07 -21.82
C VAL A 68 11.59 0.72 -22.49
N ILE A 69 11.47 0.63 -23.82
CA ILE A 69 11.74 -0.62 -24.56
C ILE A 69 13.21 -1.05 -24.34
N ASP A 70 14.13 -0.10 -24.44
CA ASP A 70 15.55 -0.34 -24.27
C ASP A 70 15.91 -0.85 -22.86
N MET A 71 15.29 -0.27 -21.83
CA MET A 71 15.42 -0.71 -20.44
C MET A 71 14.86 -2.13 -20.25
N LEU A 72 13.70 -2.45 -20.83
CA LEU A 72 13.10 -3.78 -20.77
C LEU A 72 14.00 -4.84 -21.44
N CYS A 73 14.60 -4.51 -22.59
CA CYS A 73 15.53 -5.39 -23.29
C CYS A 73 16.91 -5.51 -22.60
N SER A 74 17.22 -4.60 -21.67
CA SER A 74 18.49 -4.56 -20.93
C SER A 74 18.37 -5.02 -19.48
N ASN A 75 17.35 -5.84 -19.18
CA ASN A 75 17.10 -6.40 -17.85
C ASN A 75 16.91 -5.32 -16.76
N GLY A 76 16.28 -4.20 -17.12
CA GLY A 76 15.98 -3.10 -16.20
C GLY A 76 17.11 -2.09 -16.02
N LYS A 77 18.22 -2.19 -16.78
CA LYS A 77 19.29 -1.21 -16.74
C LYS A 77 18.90 0.07 -17.47
N THR A 78 19.16 1.20 -16.85
CA THR A 78 18.92 2.54 -17.42
C THR A 78 20.14 3.11 -18.13
N ASP A 79 21.34 2.59 -17.85
CA ASP A 79 22.58 2.95 -18.53
C ASP A 79 22.84 1.99 -19.70
N THR A 80 22.26 2.33 -20.84
CA THR A 80 22.30 1.54 -22.07
C THR A 80 22.97 2.33 -23.20
N PRO A 81 23.64 1.67 -24.15
CA PRO A 81 24.29 2.36 -25.26
C PRO A 81 23.29 3.14 -26.11
N VAL A 82 23.63 4.38 -26.46
CA VAL A 82 22.76 5.27 -27.26
C VAL A 82 22.31 4.64 -28.59
N TRP A 83 23.16 3.80 -29.21
CA TRP A 83 22.83 3.07 -30.43
C TRP A 83 21.67 2.08 -30.25
N GLN A 84 21.55 1.45 -29.09
CA GLN A 84 20.47 0.51 -28.79
C GLN A 84 19.13 1.25 -28.67
N ARG A 85 19.12 2.38 -27.97
CA ARG A 85 17.95 3.27 -27.92
C ARG A 85 17.54 3.78 -29.30
N LEU A 86 18.52 4.19 -30.12
CA LEU A 86 18.26 4.66 -31.48
C LEU A 86 17.67 3.55 -32.37
N PHE A 87 18.17 2.31 -32.23
CA PHE A 87 17.61 1.15 -32.91
C PHE A 87 16.13 0.97 -32.58
N TRP A 88 15.75 1.00 -31.31
CA TRP A 88 14.35 0.85 -30.90
C TRP A 88 13.46 2.00 -31.38
N ALA A 89 13.95 3.25 -31.33
CA ALA A 89 13.24 4.41 -31.86
C ALA A 89 12.96 4.27 -33.37
N ILE A 90 13.96 3.84 -34.14
CA ILE A 90 13.81 3.61 -35.59
C ILE A 90 12.85 2.46 -35.86
N CYS A 91 12.95 1.35 -35.13
CA CYS A 91 12.05 0.21 -35.30
C CYS A 91 10.58 0.59 -35.10
N VAL A 92 10.26 1.37 -34.05
CA VAL A 92 8.89 1.86 -33.83
C VAL A 92 8.43 2.75 -34.98
N GLY A 93 9.30 3.66 -35.45
CA GLY A 93 9.00 4.51 -36.62
C GLY A 93 8.76 3.72 -37.90
N VAL A 94 9.55 2.68 -38.17
CA VAL A 94 9.39 1.78 -39.32
C VAL A 94 8.06 1.03 -39.23
N VAL A 95 7.73 0.47 -38.07
CA VAL A 95 6.45 -0.23 -37.87
C VAL A 95 5.28 0.72 -38.10
N ALA A 96 5.34 1.94 -37.53
CA ALA A 96 4.31 2.96 -37.74
C ALA A 96 4.17 3.33 -39.23
N ALA A 97 5.28 3.52 -39.95
CA ALA A 97 5.28 3.83 -41.38
C ALA A 97 4.67 2.68 -42.22
N VAL A 98 5.03 1.43 -41.92
CA VAL A 98 4.48 0.25 -42.61
C VAL A 98 2.98 0.12 -42.38
N LEU A 99 2.50 0.33 -41.16
CA LEU A 99 1.06 0.28 -40.87
C LEU A 99 0.29 1.40 -41.56
N MET A 100 0.87 2.60 -41.57
CA MET A 100 0.28 3.74 -42.26
C MET A 100 0.15 3.45 -43.76
N LEU A 101 1.14 2.79 -44.38
CA LEU A 101 1.08 2.38 -45.79
C LEU A 101 0.12 1.22 -46.04
N ALA A 102 -0.04 0.30 -45.08
CA ALA A 102 -0.87 -0.90 -45.25
C ALA A 102 -2.37 -0.60 -45.18
N GLY A 103 -2.79 0.31 -44.29
CA GLY A 103 -4.21 0.63 -44.12
C GLY A 103 -4.48 1.90 -43.32
N GLY A 104 -3.49 2.78 -43.20
CA GLY A 104 -3.65 4.09 -42.56
C GLY A 104 -4.03 4.01 -41.08
N LEU A 105 -4.91 4.94 -40.67
CA LEU A 105 -5.35 5.09 -39.28
C LEU A 105 -6.11 3.87 -38.77
N GLU A 106 -6.95 3.26 -39.60
CA GLU A 106 -7.74 2.09 -39.22
C GLU A 106 -6.83 0.90 -38.89
N ALA A 107 -5.86 0.61 -39.75
CA ALA A 107 -4.88 -0.45 -39.49
C ALA A 107 -4.08 -0.21 -38.20
N LEU A 108 -3.69 1.04 -37.94
CA LEU A 108 -2.98 1.40 -36.70
C LEU A 108 -3.86 1.17 -35.45
N GLN A 109 -5.13 1.54 -35.50
CA GLN A 109 -6.08 1.33 -34.40
C GLN A 109 -6.35 -0.16 -34.17
N THR A 110 -6.61 -0.93 -35.22
CA THR A 110 -6.87 -2.37 -35.12
C THR A 110 -5.66 -3.10 -34.54
N MET A 111 -4.44 -2.79 -35.01
CA MET A 111 -3.23 -3.40 -34.45
C MET A 111 -3.06 -3.03 -32.98
N THR A 112 -3.30 -1.76 -32.61
CA THR A 112 -3.19 -1.31 -31.22
C THR A 112 -4.14 -2.08 -30.31
N ILE A 113 -5.39 -2.28 -30.73
CA ILE A 113 -6.38 -3.09 -29.98
C ILE A 113 -5.93 -4.55 -29.88
N ALA A 114 -5.49 -5.13 -30.99
CA ALA A 114 -5.01 -6.51 -31.03
C ALA A 114 -3.80 -6.75 -30.13
N ALA A 115 -2.86 -5.79 -30.05
CA ALA A 115 -1.69 -5.85 -29.18
C ALA A 115 -2.03 -5.56 -27.71
N ALA A 116 -2.98 -4.66 -27.44
CA ALA A 116 -3.40 -4.29 -26.09
C ALA A 116 -4.14 -5.42 -25.37
N LEU A 117 -4.93 -6.22 -26.09
CA LEU A 117 -5.72 -7.30 -25.50
C LEU A 117 -4.89 -8.33 -24.71
N PRO A 118 -3.85 -8.99 -25.26
CA PRO A 118 -3.03 -9.93 -24.50
C PRO A 118 -2.27 -9.22 -23.36
N PHE A 119 -1.82 -7.98 -23.58
CA PHE A 119 -1.13 -7.21 -22.54
C PHE A 119 -2.06 -6.85 -21.37
N SER A 120 -3.35 -6.65 -21.60
CA SER A 120 -4.34 -6.40 -20.55
C SER A 120 -4.44 -7.56 -19.56
N ILE A 121 -4.31 -8.80 -20.03
CA ILE A 121 -4.28 -9.99 -19.18
C ILE A 121 -3.04 -9.96 -18.27
N VAL A 122 -1.88 -9.58 -18.82
CA VAL A 122 -0.64 -9.43 -18.04
C VAL A 122 -0.80 -8.34 -16.97
N LEU A 123 -1.43 -7.21 -17.31
CA LEU A 123 -1.71 -6.14 -16.34
C LEU A 123 -2.64 -6.61 -15.21
N LEU A 124 -3.68 -7.40 -15.52
CA LEU A 124 -4.56 -7.96 -14.49
C LEU A 124 -3.80 -8.89 -13.54
N LEU A 125 -2.92 -9.74 -14.07
CA LEU A 125 -2.05 -10.59 -13.24
C LEU A 125 -1.08 -9.77 -12.39
N ALA A 126 -0.53 -8.68 -12.93
CA ALA A 126 0.32 -7.76 -12.18
C ALA A 126 -0.44 -7.07 -11.03
N CYS A 127 -1.68 -6.64 -11.26
CA CYS A 127 -2.55 -6.08 -10.22
C CYS A 127 -2.83 -7.10 -9.10
N PHE A 128 -3.13 -8.35 -9.46
CA PHE A 128 -3.31 -9.42 -8.48
C PHE A 128 -2.03 -9.70 -7.68
N GLY A 129 -0.88 -9.76 -8.37
CA GLY A 129 0.43 -9.92 -7.75
C GLY A 129 0.77 -8.78 -6.79
N LEU A 130 0.45 -7.54 -7.15
CA LEU A 130 0.62 -6.37 -6.29
C LEU A 130 -0.26 -6.46 -5.04
N GLY A 131 -1.53 -6.88 -5.18
CA GLY A 131 -2.42 -7.10 -4.04
C GLY A 131 -1.85 -8.13 -3.07
N LYS A 132 -1.33 -9.25 -3.58
CA LYS A 132 -0.65 -10.27 -2.75
C LYS A 132 0.64 -9.74 -2.11
N ALA A 133 1.44 -8.98 -2.85
CA ALA A 133 2.68 -8.39 -2.34
C ALA A 133 2.40 -7.42 -1.17
N LEU A 134 1.37 -6.58 -1.30
CA LEU A 134 0.93 -5.69 -0.24
C LEU A 134 0.44 -6.44 1.01
N GLN A 135 -0.26 -7.56 0.85
CA GLN A 135 -0.64 -8.41 1.99
C GLN A 135 0.58 -8.99 2.72
N VAL A 136 1.59 -9.46 1.97
CA VAL A 136 2.84 -9.94 2.56
C VAL A 136 3.58 -8.80 3.25
N GLU A 137 3.59 -7.60 2.67
CA GLU A 137 4.21 -6.43 3.29
C GLU A 137 3.50 -6.00 4.58
N LEU A 138 2.17 -6.06 4.63
CA LEU A 138 1.40 -5.80 5.85
C LEU A 138 1.75 -6.80 6.96
N ALA A 139 1.77 -8.10 6.65
CA ALA A 139 2.16 -9.13 7.62
C ALA A 139 3.62 -8.96 8.08
N LYS A 140 4.52 -8.54 7.18
CA LYS A 140 5.92 -8.24 7.51
C LYS A 140 6.05 -6.99 8.38
N ARG A 141 5.22 -5.97 8.15
CA ARG A 141 5.20 -4.75 8.97
C ARG A 141 4.73 -5.06 10.38
N GLU A 142 3.73 -5.91 10.52
CA GLU A 142 3.23 -6.38 11.82
C GLU A 142 4.31 -7.15 12.60
N SER A 143 5.03 -8.07 11.95
CA SER A 143 6.12 -8.81 12.60
C SER A 143 7.32 -7.95 13.01
N LEU A 144 7.60 -6.88 12.26
CA LEU A 144 8.64 -5.91 12.63
C LEU A 144 8.24 -5.08 13.87
N ALA A 145 6.95 -4.80 14.07
CA ALA A 145 6.46 -4.12 15.26
C ALA A 145 6.61 -4.96 16.54
N LEU A 146 6.55 -6.29 16.45
CA LEU A 146 6.85 -7.19 17.58
C LEU A 146 8.30 -7.06 18.08
N THR A 147 9.25 -6.69 17.21
CA THR A 147 10.68 -6.68 17.57
C THR A 147 11.06 -5.43 18.38
N SER A 148 10.29 -4.34 18.29
CA SER A 148 10.64 -3.05 18.89
C SER A 148 10.45 -2.96 20.42
N MET A 149 9.84 -3.95 21.07
CA MET A 149 9.45 -3.84 22.49
C MET A 149 10.28 -4.70 23.45
N SER A 150 11.26 -5.46 22.95
CA SER A 150 12.17 -6.25 23.81
C SER A 150 13.43 -5.50 24.22
N GLY A 151 13.26 -4.23 24.61
CA GLY A 151 14.31 -3.47 25.27
C GLY A 151 14.56 -4.05 26.65
N VAL A 152 15.78 -4.56 26.85
CA VAL A 152 16.37 -4.97 28.15
C VAL A 152 15.95 -6.36 28.65
N GLU A 153 16.43 -7.41 27.99
CA GLU A 153 16.64 -8.70 28.66
C GLU A 153 18.13 -9.08 28.54
N ASN A 154 18.81 -9.19 29.68
CA ASN A 154 20.25 -9.46 29.76
C ASN A 154 20.63 -10.92 29.41
N ASN A 155 19.66 -11.79 29.08
CA ASN A 155 19.89 -13.22 28.85
C ASN A 155 19.15 -13.72 27.59
N TRP A 156 19.79 -13.63 26.42
CA TRP A 156 19.20 -14.01 25.13
C TRP A 156 18.84 -15.51 25.03
N GLN A 157 19.46 -16.34 25.88
CA GLN A 157 19.17 -17.77 25.98
C GLN A 157 17.77 -18.03 26.55
N GLU A 158 17.35 -17.29 27.59
CA GLU A 158 15.98 -17.38 28.13
C GLU A 158 14.95 -16.89 27.11
N ARG A 159 15.29 -15.86 26.31
CA ARG A 159 14.45 -15.41 25.19
C ARG A 159 14.28 -16.50 24.13
N LEU A 160 15.38 -17.13 23.73
CA LEU A 160 15.32 -18.18 22.73
C LEU A 160 14.55 -19.40 23.22
N ASP A 161 14.75 -19.80 24.48
CA ASP A 161 14.00 -20.90 25.11
C ASP A 161 12.49 -20.60 25.13
N ASN A 162 12.11 -19.37 25.48
CA ASN A 162 10.70 -18.95 25.45
C ASN A 162 10.10 -18.94 24.03
N VAL A 163 10.86 -18.49 23.01
CA VAL A 163 10.41 -18.48 21.60
C VAL A 163 10.25 -19.90 21.05
N LEU A 164 11.10 -20.84 21.47
CA LEU A 164 11.05 -22.23 21.04
C LEU A 164 10.04 -23.05 21.85
N SER A 165 9.72 -22.64 23.07
CA SER A 165 8.70 -23.29 23.88
C SER A 165 7.32 -23.02 23.26
N THR A 166 6.65 -24.05 22.75
CA THR A 166 5.22 -23.98 22.44
C THR A 166 4.46 -24.02 23.76
N PRO A 167 3.89 -22.90 24.25
CA PRO A 167 3.40 -22.84 25.61
C PRO A 167 2.08 -23.63 25.73
N ASP A 168 2.06 -24.64 26.58
CA ASP A 168 0.82 -25.28 27.01
C ASP A 168 -0.09 -24.28 27.72
N LYS A 169 -1.41 -24.50 27.66
CA LYS A 169 -2.44 -23.69 28.35
C LYS A 169 -2.09 -23.35 29.80
N LYS A 170 -1.49 -24.31 30.52
CA LYS A 170 -1.09 -24.17 31.93
C LYS A 170 0.06 -23.17 32.11
N ASN A 171 0.97 -23.06 31.15
CA ASN A 171 2.10 -22.14 31.20
C ASN A 171 1.62 -20.70 30.99
N VAL A 172 0.68 -20.49 30.06
CA VAL A 172 0.03 -19.18 29.84
C VAL A 172 -0.73 -18.73 31.10
N ASP A 173 -1.53 -19.60 31.70
CA ASP A 173 -2.27 -19.25 32.93
C ASP A 173 -1.33 -18.93 34.11
N LYS A 174 -0.20 -19.63 34.22
CA LYS A 174 0.84 -19.35 35.22
C LYS A 174 1.54 -18.02 34.95
N PHE A 175 1.86 -17.71 33.70
CA PHE A 175 2.45 -16.44 33.28
C PHE A 175 1.54 -15.26 33.62
N MET A 176 0.24 -15.37 33.27
CA MET A 176 -0.77 -14.36 33.57
C MET A 176 -0.90 -14.07 35.07
N THR A 177 -0.96 -15.13 35.89
CA THR A 177 -1.16 -14.99 37.34
C THR A 177 0.10 -14.51 38.07
N SER A 178 1.29 -14.91 37.61
CA SER A 178 2.53 -14.69 38.36
C SER A 178 3.35 -13.49 37.88
N ARG A 179 3.37 -13.18 36.58
CA ARG A 179 4.17 -12.09 36.00
C ARG A 179 3.30 -10.91 35.60
N VAL A 180 2.29 -11.12 34.75
CA VAL A 180 1.43 -10.03 34.24
C VAL A 180 0.69 -9.33 35.37
N LYS A 181 0.06 -10.10 36.28
CA LYS A 181 -0.66 -9.52 37.42
C LYS A 181 0.25 -8.69 38.34
N LYS A 182 1.47 -9.16 38.62
CA LYS A 182 2.44 -8.41 39.45
C LYS A 182 2.92 -7.14 38.77
N ALA A 183 3.19 -7.20 37.46
CA ALA A 183 3.53 -6.02 36.67
C ALA A 183 2.41 -4.97 36.73
N PHE A 184 1.15 -5.40 36.58
CA PHE A 184 -0.01 -4.50 36.65
C PHE A 184 -0.17 -3.90 38.05
N GLU A 185 0.00 -4.69 39.11
CA GLU A 185 -0.04 -4.21 40.50
C GLU A 185 1.04 -3.13 40.74
N LYS A 186 2.29 -3.36 40.30
CA LYS A 186 3.37 -2.35 40.41
C LYS A 186 3.08 -1.08 39.63
N VAL A 187 2.60 -1.21 38.39
CA VAL A 187 2.26 -0.05 37.55
C VAL A 187 1.09 0.73 38.15
N LYS A 188 0.07 0.04 38.65
CA LYS A 188 -1.05 0.66 39.37
C LYS A 188 -0.58 1.42 40.59
N ASP A 189 0.24 0.80 41.46
CA ASP A 189 0.76 1.46 42.67
C ASP A 189 1.53 2.75 42.33
N GLN A 190 2.27 2.73 41.22
CA GLN A 190 3.01 3.89 40.72
C GLN A 190 2.07 4.97 40.14
N PHE A 191 0.99 4.60 39.45
CA PHE A 191 -0.03 5.55 38.99
C PHE A 191 -0.79 6.18 40.16
N ASP A 192 -1.21 5.37 41.13
CA ASP A 192 -1.91 5.83 42.33
C ASP A 192 -1.03 6.81 43.16
N THR A 193 0.29 6.59 43.21
CA THR A 193 1.25 7.51 43.84
C THR A 193 1.32 8.88 43.16
N ASN A 194 0.98 8.96 41.87
CA ASN A 194 0.98 10.19 41.08
C ASN A 194 -0.43 10.79 40.91
N ASP A 195 -1.38 10.41 41.77
CA ASP A 195 -2.80 10.83 41.71
C ASP A 195 -3.51 10.48 40.38
N ILE A 196 -3.03 9.45 39.68
CA ILE A 196 -3.66 8.94 38.45
C ILE A 196 -4.48 7.69 38.82
N HIS A 197 -5.79 7.74 38.61
CA HIS A 197 -6.69 6.63 38.95
C HIS A 197 -6.53 5.46 37.98
N ALA A 198 -5.91 4.38 38.45
CA ALA A 198 -5.78 3.13 37.71
C ALA A 198 -6.56 1.98 38.36
N ASN A 199 -7.29 1.21 37.55
CA ASN A 199 -8.04 0.05 38.01
C ASN A 199 -7.62 -1.21 37.25
N ILE A 200 -7.60 -2.35 37.95
CA ILE A 200 -7.28 -3.65 37.37
C ILE A 200 -8.56 -4.47 37.36
N SER A 201 -8.99 -4.92 36.18
CA SER A 201 -10.16 -5.79 36.04
C SER A 201 -9.75 -7.15 35.48
N ILE A 202 -10.26 -8.21 36.12
CA ILE A 202 -10.04 -9.60 35.69
C ILE A 202 -11.23 -9.98 34.81
N ILE A 203 -10.96 -10.31 33.55
CA ILE A 203 -11.96 -10.71 32.55
C ILE A 203 -11.86 -12.24 32.37
N ASN A 204 -12.93 -12.90 31.93
CA ASN A 204 -12.93 -14.36 31.68
C ASN A 204 -11.78 -14.84 30.76
N ALA A 205 -11.29 -13.96 29.88
CA ALA A 205 -10.23 -14.26 28.92
C ALA A 205 -8.85 -13.69 29.31
N GLY A 206 -8.71 -12.95 30.42
CA GLY A 206 -7.45 -12.26 30.71
C GLY A 206 -7.49 -11.24 31.85
N VAL A 207 -6.49 -10.37 31.89
CA VAL A 207 -6.38 -9.28 32.87
C VAL A 207 -6.23 -7.96 32.11
N SER A 208 -6.91 -6.91 32.56
CA SER A 208 -6.82 -5.58 31.97
C SER A 208 -6.52 -4.51 33.01
N LEU A 209 -5.70 -3.53 32.63
CA LEU A 209 -5.40 -2.31 33.36
C LEU A 209 -6.08 -1.15 32.64
N THR A 210 -6.93 -0.42 33.35
CA THR A 210 -7.61 0.77 32.84
C THR A 210 -7.16 1.98 33.64
N VAL A 211 -6.69 3.02 32.95
CA VAL A 211 -6.27 4.28 33.54
C VAL A 211 -7.26 5.36 33.10
N SER A 212 -7.93 5.98 34.08
CA SER A 212 -8.99 6.95 33.82
C SER A 212 -8.47 8.37 33.62
N HIS A 213 -8.95 9.07 32.59
CA HIS A 213 -8.56 10.45 32.27
C HIS A 213 -9.72 11.47 32.39
N GLY A 214 -10.80 11.09 33.08
CA GLY A 214 -11.93 12.00 33.33
C GLY A 214 -12.88 12.09 32.13
N ASP A 215 -12.93 13.25 31.47
CA ASP A 215 -13.79 13.48 30.30
C ASP A 215 -13.13 13.03 28.97
N GLU A 216 -11.90 12.53 29.03
CA GLU A 216 -11.13 12.06 27.87
C GLU A 216 -11.20 10.54 27.70
N HIS A 217 -10.62 10.04 26.61
CA HIS A 217 -10.57 8.60 26.37
C HIS A 217 -9.67 7.93 27.42
N ASP A 218 -10.22 6.93 28.10
CA ASP A 218 -9.47 6.12 29.06
C ASP A 218 -8.44 5.23 28.34
N PHE A 219 -7.27 5.07 28.95
CA PHE A 219 -6.27 4.13 28.47
C PHE A 219 -6.61 2.73 28.96
N CYS A 220 -6.66 1.75 28.07
CA CYS A 220 -6.92 0.36 28.42
C CYS A 220 -5.86 -0.54 27.81
N TYR A 221 -5.18 -1.29 28.69
CA TYR A 221 -4.19 -2.29 28.35
C TYR A 221 -4.66 -3.66 28.86
N GLY A 222 -5.11 -4.51 27.95
CA GLY A 222 -5.54 -5.88 28.23
C GLY A 222 -4.50 -6.90 27.79
N VAL A 223 -4.34 -7.99 28.55
CA VAL A 223 -3.65 -9.20 28.08
C VAL A 223 -4.64 -10.34 28.09
N HIS A 224 -4.93 -10.89 26.91
CA HIS A 224 -5.90 -11.96 26.72
C HIS A 224 -5.23 -13.25 26.31
N LYS A 225 -5.83 -14.37 26.72
CA LYS A 225 -5.45 -15.69 26.27
C LYS A 225 -6.22 -16.02 24.99
N THR A 226 -5.51 -16.16 23.88
CA THR A 226 -6.06 -16.56 22.57
C THR A 226 -5.56 -17.94 22.17
N GLN A 227 -6.39 -18.68 21.43
CA GLN A 227 -6.10 -20.03 20.97
C GLN A 227 -5.86 -20.01 19.47
N HIS A 228 -4.74 -20.55 19.03
CA HIS A 228 -4.35 -20.62 17.61
C HIS A 228 -4.03 -22.06 17.19
N ALA A 229 -4.20 -22.35 15.90
CA ALA A 229 -3.84 -23.63 15.30
C ALA A 229 -2.32 -23.70 15.10
N GLN A 230 -1.68 -24.78 15.54
CA GLN A 230 -0.23 -24.90 15.51
C GLN A 230 0.31 -24.80 14.06
N PRO A 231 1.35 -24.00 13.80
CA PRO A 231 2.01 -24.00 12.50
C PRO A 231 2.80 -25.31 12.30
N ASP A 232 2.80 -25.87 11.09
CA ASP A 232 3.35 -27.19 10.66
C ASP A 232 4.87 -27.42 10.91
N PHE A 233 5.54 -26.60 11.72
CA PHE A 233 6.99 -26.65 11.93
C PHE A 233 7.48 -27.77 12.86
N ASN A 234 6.59 -28.46 13.60
CA ASN A 234 7.00 -29.44 14.61
C ASN A 234 6.84 -30.88 14.10
N THR A 235 7.95 -31.58 13.89
CA THR A 235 8.01 -33.01 13.49
C THR A 235 7.95 -34.00 14.67
N ASP A 236 7.74 -33.54 15.90
CA ASP A 236 7.67 -34.41 17.07
C ASP A 236 6.24 -34.95 17.27
N THR A 237 6.06 -36.22 16.90
CA THR A 237 4.80 -36.97 16.79
C THR A 237 4.21 -37.48 18.11
N ASP A 238 4.37 -36.79 19.24
CA ASP A 238 4.01 -37.37 20.56
C ASP A 238 3.08 -36.52 21.45
N ASN A 239 2.50 -35.42 20.96
CA ASN A 239 1.43 -34.73 21.70
C ASN A 239 0.28 -34.30 20.79
N ASP A 240 -0.86 -34.94 21.01
CA ASP A 240 -2.14 -34.85 20.29
C ASP A 240 -2.93 -33.56 20.59
N SER A 241 -2.24 -32.42 20.77
CA SER A 241 -2.89 -31.12 20.96
C SER A 241 -2.56 -30.17 19.81
N GLU A 242 -3.39 -30.19 18.77
CA GLU A 242 -3.34 -29.33 17.55
C GLU A 242 -3.46 -27.81 17.83
N THR A 243 -3.42 -27.39 19.09
CA THR A 243 -3.79 -26.05 19.55
C THR A 243 -2.77 -25.54 20.55
N TYR A 244 -2.20 -24.36 20.26
CA TYR A 244 -1.31 -23.64 21.18
C TYR A 244 -2.00 -22.37 21.69
N TYR A 245 -1.59 -21.91 22.87
CA TYR A 245 -2.15 -20.73 23.52
C TYR A 245 -1.12 -19.59 23.52
N ARG A 246 -1.58 -18.37 23.23
CA ARG A 246 -0.77 -17.15 23.25
C ARG A 246 -1.31 -16.17 24.28
N ALA A 247 -0.44 -15.31 24.80
CA ALA A 247 -0.81 -14.20 25.67
C ALA A 247 -0.73 -12.92 24.83
N GLU A 248 -1.84 -12.53 24.20
CA GLU A 248 -1.89 -11.40 23.28
C GLU A 248 -2.32 -10.11 23.99
N VAL A 249 -1.61 -9.02 23.72
CA VAL A 249 -1.96 -7.68 24.22
C VAL A 249 -3.12 -7.12 23.39
N HIS A 250 -4.06 -6.44 24.04
CA HIS A 250 -5.17 -5.74 23.39
C HIS A 250 -5.29 -4.32 23.95
N LEU A 251 -5.27 -3.33 23.05
CA LEU A 251 -5.40 -1.92 23.37
C LEU A 251 -6.78 -1.40 22.91
N ALA A 252 -7.36 -0.46 23.66
CA ALA A 252 -8.67 0.13 23.31
C ALA A 252 -8.64 0.95 21.99
N GLU A 253 -7.50 1.53 21.63
CA GLU A 253 -7.33 2.30 20.40
C GLU A 253 -7.32 1.44 19.12
N GLY A 254 -7.32 0.11 19.27
CA GLY A 254 -7.22 -0.84 18.17
C GLY A 254 -5.78 -1.00 17.69
N GLY A 255 -5.39 -2.25 17.47
CA GLY A 255 -4.08 -2.61 16.94
C GLY A 255 -3.17 -3.28 17.97
N GLN A 256 -2.56 -4.35 17.47
CA GLN A 256 -1.44 -5.11 18.00
C GLN A 256 -1.81 -6.23 18.98
N ASP A 257 -2.33 -7.33 18.40
CA ASP A 257 -2.51 -8.65 19.01
C ASP A 257 -1.16 -9.42 19.05
N TYR A 258 -0.13 -8.82 19.67
CA TYR A 258 1.19 -9.44 19.79
C TYR A 258 1.31 -10.25 21.07
N ASP A 259 2.07 -11.34 20.97
CA ASP A 259 2.26 -12.29 22.06
C ASP A 259 3.43 -11.87 22.94
N ILE A 260 3.13 -11.71 24.23
CA ILE A 260 4.09 -11.35 25.27
C ILE A 260 4.52 -12.56 26.11
N MET A 261 4.14 -13.77 25.70
CA MET A 261 4.53 -14.98 26.41
C MET A 261 6.06 -15.10 26.51
N GLY A 262 6.53 -15.32 27.75
CA GLY A 262 7.95 -15.47 28.08
C GLY A 262 8.61 -14.18 28.59
N TRP A 263 7.97 -13.02 28.41
CA TRP A 263 8.55 -11.74 28.82
C TRP A 263 8.81 -11.68 30.33
N SER A 264 9.89 -11.00 30.72
CA SER A 264 10.12 -10.66 32.12
C SER A 264 9.04 -9.69 32.65
N GLU A 265 8.92 -9.61 33.98
CA GLU A 265 8.02 -8.65 34.64
C GLU A 265 8.38 -7.20 34.26
N GLU A 266 9.67 -6.88 34.16
CA GLU A 266 10.15 -5.55 33.75
C GLU A 266 9.81 -5.23 32.29
N ALA A 267 9.91 -6.20 31.39
CA ALA A 267 9.53 -6.02 29.99
C ALA A 267 8.04 -5.68 29.83
N VAL A 268 7.16 -6.36 30.59
CA VAL A 268 5.72 -6.05 30.60
C VAL A 268 5.46 -4.64 31.15
N ILE A 269 6.18 -4.21 32.19
CA ILE A 269 6.05 -2.85 32.75
C ILE A 269 6.46 -1.79 31.72
N ASN A 270 7.62 -1.97 31.08
CA ASN A 270 8.12 -1.03 30.08
C ASN A 270 7.16 -0.90 28.89
N ASP A 271 6.59 -2.02 28.45
CA ASP A 271 5.60 -2.05 27.37
C ASP A 271 4.34 -1.25 27.71
N ILE A 272 3.78 -1.42 28.91
CA ILE A 272 2.63 -0.64 29.38
C ILE A 272 2.96 0.87 29.38
N ILE A 273 4.15 1.25 29.82
CA ILE A 273 4.59 2.66 29.84
C ILE A 273 4.73 3.21 28.42
N ASP A 274 5.34 2.47 27.51
CA ASP A 274 5.49 2.87 26.10
C ASP A 274 4.14 3.08 25.42
N GLN A 275 3.17 2.19 25.66
CA GLN A 275 1.82 2.33 25.12
C GLN A 275 1.07 3.49 25.77
N TYR A 276 1.23 3.71 27.08
CA TYR A 276 0.65 4.87 27.77
C TYR A 276 1.21 6.19 27.22
N GLN A 277 2.50 6.26 26.92
CA GLN A 277 3.11 7.45 26.31
C GLN A 277 2.52 7.74 24.91
N LYS A 278 2.29 6.70 24.10
CA LYS A 278 1.62 6.86 22.78
C LYS A 278 0.18 7.34 22.95
N HIS A 279 -0.54 6.83 23.94
CA HIS A 279 -1.90 7.26 24.25
C HIS A 279 -1.95 8.74 24.66
N LEU A 280 -1.03 9.20 25.51
CA LEU A 280 -0.94 10.63 25.86
C LEU A 280 -0.66 11.52 24.65
N HIS A 281 0.20 11.07 23.72
CA HIS A 281 0.43 11.79 22.47
C HIS A 281 -0.83 11.80 21.60
N PHE A 282 -1.59 10.70 21.54
CA PHE A 282 -2.87 10.64 20.83
C PHE A 282 -3.88 11.64 21.40
N LEU A 283 -4.03 11.71 22.73
CA LEU A 283 -4.88 12.71 23.39
C LEU A 283 -4.43 14.14 23.08
N HIS A 284 -3.11 14.39 23.02
CA HIS A 284 -2.59 15.71 22.68
C HIS A 284 -2.95 16.13 21.25
N VAL A 285 -2.79 15.23 20.27
CA VAL A 285 -3.14 15.49 18.87
C VAL A 285 -4.65 15.68 18.67
N LEU A 286 -5.49 15.03 19.49
CA LEU A 286 -6.95 15.13 19.38
C LEU A 286 -7.50 16.44 19.97
N ARG A 287 -6.72 17.13 20.81
CA ARG A 287 -7.04 18.45 21.38
C ARG A 287 -6.73 19.62 20.44
N ASP A 288 -5.81 19.44 19.50
CA ASP A 288 -5.39 20.43 18.49
C ASP A 288 -6.27 20.39 17.23
#